data_AF-A0A9P7QHS7-F1
#
_entry.id   AF-A0A9P7QHS7-F1
#
_cell.length_a   1.000
_cell.length_b   1.000
_cell.length_c   1.000
_cell.angle_alpha   90.00
_cell.angle_beta   90.00
_cell.angle_gamma   90.00
#
_symmetry.space_group_name_H-M   'P 1'
#
loop_
_entity.id
_entity.type
_entity.pdbx_description
1 polymer ?
#
loop_
_entity_poly.entity_id
_entity_poly.type
_entity_poly.pdbx_seq_one_letter_code
_entity_poly.pdbx_strand_id
1 'polypeptide(L)'
;MTAKWDATRIATLLCSAFAPQVSPQRVSDAASKPTANIDVLITFDAHGVSSHPNHISLYHGARLFLSTLMRGKAEWPCPVDLYTLTSVPMARKYSGFLDVFATMAVWVAGSRQGDKTHPGGLLFMNQLLGEQGLPRAWGAMTRAHKSQMVWFRYFWILLSRYMLMNDLKLEEVA
;
A
#
# COMPACT_ATOMS: atom_id res chain seq x y z
N MET A 1 11.94 -8.02 -16.01
CA MET A 1 10.50 -8.26 -16.22
C MET A 1 9.85 -6.91 -16.50
N THR A 2 9.11 -6.76 -17.61
CA THR A 2 8.50 -5.48 -18.03
C THR A 2 6.97 -5.56 -18.18
N ALA A 3 6.41 -6.77 -18.09
CA ALA A 3 4.98 -7.00 -18.22
C ALA A 3 4.21 -6.35 -17.07
N LYS A 4 3.18 -5.58 -17.41
CA LYS A 4 2.21 -5.01 -16.46
C LYS A 4 0.91 -5.80 -16.56
N TRP A 5 0.25 -6.00 -15.43
CA TRP A 5 -1.12 -6.51 -15.38
C TRP A 5 -2.12 -5.42 -15.78
N ASP A 6 -3.19 -5.82 -16.43
CA ASP A 6 -4.29 -4.95 -16.83
C ASP A 6 -5.05 -4.41 -15.59
N ALA A 7 -5.17 -3.08 -15.51
CA ALA A 7 -5.81 -2.42 -14.38
C ALA A 7 -7.30 -2.78 -14.28
N THR A 8 -7.99 -2.98 -15.41
CA THR A 8 -9.42 -3.31 -15.43
C THR A 8 -9.69 -4.68 -14.84
N ARG A 9 -8.84 -5.67 -15.13
CA ARG A 9 -8.92 -7.01 -14.52
C ARG A 9 -8.71 -6.95 -13.01
N ILE A 10 -7.72 -6.18 -12.54
CA ILE A 10 -7.49 -5.99 -11.10
C ILE A 10 -8.70 -5.29 -10.47
N ALA A 11 -9.17 -4.20 -11.05
CA ALA A 11 -10.33 -3.46 -10.54
C ALA A 11 -11.60 -4.32 -10.50
N THR A 12 -11.85 -5.12 -11.54
CA THR A 12 -12.96 -6.08 -11.59
C THR A 12 -12.89 -7.10 -10.46
N LEU A 13 -11.68 -7.62 -10.19
CA LEU A 13 -11.45 -8.55 -9.09
C LEU A 13 -11.69 -7.87 -7.73
N LEU A 14 -11.23 -6.64 -7.54
CA LEU A 14 -11.46 -5.88 -6.30
C LEU A 14 -12.95 -5.54 -6.13
N CYS A 15 -13.65 -5.15 -7.20
CA CYS A 15 -15.10 -4.95 -7.18
C CYS A 15 -15.83 -6.23 -6.79
N SER A 16 -15.52 -7.38 -7.39
CA SER A 16 -16.22 -8.63 -7.07
C SER A 16 -15.98 -9.08 -5.63
N ALA A 17 -14.77 -8.87 -5.10
CA ALA A 17 -14.41 -9.25 -3.74
C ALA A 17 -14.98 -8.28 -2.69
N PHE A 18 -14.93 -6.97 -2.97
CA PHE A 18 -15.11 -5.94 -1.95
C PHE A 18 -16.31 -5.01 -2.14
N ALA A 19 -16.85 -4.95 -3.36
CA ALA A 19 -18.03 -4.16 -3.67
C ALA A 19 -18.94 -4.89 -4.69
N PRO A 20 -19.44 -6.10 -4.39
CA PRO A 20 -20.15 -6.95 -5.36
C PRO A 20 -21.42 -6.30 -5.94
N GLN A 21 -21.99 -5.32 -5.24
CA GLN A 21 -23.10 -4.48 -5.69
C GLN A 21 -22.75 -3.56 -6.87
N VAL A 22 -21.47 -3.28 -7.11
CA VAL A 22 -20.96 -2.41 -8.21
C VAL A 22 -20.72 -3.21 -9.50
N SER A 23 -21.22 -4.45 -9.58
CA SER A 23 -21.07 -5.27 -10.79
C SER A 23 -21.59 -4.55 -12.04
N PRO A 24 -20.86 -4.57 -13.18
CA PRO A 24 -21.28 -3.92 -14.44
C PRO A 24 -22.66 -4.35 -14.95
N GLN A 25 -23.17 -5.48 -14.47
CA GLN A 25 -24.46 -6.07 -14.87
C GLN A 25 -25.63 -5.63 -13.99
N ARG A 26 -25.40 -4.91 -12.88
CA ARG A 26 -26.47 -4.34 -12.05
C ARG A 26 -26.53 -2.84 -12.28
N VAL A 27 -27.72 -2.34 -12.62
CA VAL A 27 -28.01 -0.91 -12.59
C VAL A 27 -27.81 -0.47 -11.13
N SER A 28 -26.68 0.18 -10.85
CA SER A 28 -26.48 0.80 -9.55
C SER A 28 -27.49 1.92 -9.42
N ASP A 29 -28.40 1.83 -8.45
CA ASP A 29 -29.25 2.97 -8.09
C ASP A 29 -28.32 4.14 -7.76
N ALA A 30 -28.29 5.15 -8.64
CA ALA A 30 -27.44 6.32 -8.49
C ALA A 30 -27.69 7.06 -7.16
N ALA A 31 -28.87 6.86 -6.57
CA ALA A 31 -29.29 7.41 -5.29
C ALA A 31 -28.73 6.66 -4.05
N SER A 32 -28.16 5.46 -4.20
CA SER A 32 -27.69 4.66 -3.07
C SER A 32 -26.25 5.02 -2.65
N LYS A 33 -26.02 5.21 -1.35
CA LYS A 33 -24.70 5.43 -0.77
C LYS A 33 -23.71 4.34 -1.24
N PRO A 34 -22.49 4.68 -1.70
CA PRO A 34 -21.48 3.69 -2.04
C PRO A 34 -21.09 2.89 -0.79
N THR A 35 -21.00 1.57 -0.94
CA THR A 35 -20.63 0.64 0.14
C THR A 35 -19.49 -0.25 -0.31
N ALA A 36 -18.70 -0.73 0.64
CA ALA A 36 -17.70 -1.78 0.46
C ALA A 36 -17.66 -2.61 1.76
N ASN A 37 -17.12 -3.83 1.71
CA ASN A 37 -16.93 -4.68 2.90
C ASN A 37 -15.56 -4.50 3.57
N ILE A 38 -14.79 -3.50 3.13
CA ILE A 38 -13.51 -3.08 3.69
C ILE A 38 -13.54 -1.57 3.91
N ASP A 39 -12.81 -1.11 4.92
CA ASP A 39 -12.63 0.31 5.19
C ASP A 39 -11.30 0.83 4.62
N VAL A 40 -10.30 -0.05 4.48
CA VAL A 40 -8.92 0.32 4.10
C VAL A 40 -8.35 -0.67 3.09
N LEU A 41 -7.75 -0.13 2.02
CA LEU A 41 -6.94 -0.86 1.05
C LEU A 41 -5.50 -0.36 1.07
N ILE A 42 -4.53 -1.23 1.35
CA ILE A 42 -3.10 -0.90 1.34
C ILE A 42 -2.43 -1.50 0.11
N THR A 43 -1.67 -0.70 -0.64
CA THR A 43 -0.92 -1.15 -1.81
C THR A 43 0.40 -0.37 -1.99
N PHE A 44 1.07 -0.53 -3.12
CA PHE A 44 2.27 0.22 -3.47
C PHE A 44 1.91 1.55 -4.13
N ASP A 45 2.81 2.53 -4.05
CA ASP A 45 2.65 3.78 -4.82
C ASP A 45 2.89 3.59 -6.33
N ALA A 46 2.72 4.67 -7.09
CA ALA A 46 2.92 4.71 -8.54
C ALA A 46 4.33 4.27 -9.00
N HIS A 47 5.33 4.34 -8.13
CA HIS A 47 6.71 3.96 -8.41
C HIS A 47 7.00 2.50 -8.04
N GLY A 48 6.09 1.81 -7.35
CA GLY A 48 6.19 0.37 -7.11
C GLY A 48 7.39 -0.06 -6.28
N VAL A 49 7.85 0.79 -5.36
CA VAL A 49 9.00 0.63 -4.43
C VAL A 49 10.36 0.59 -5.13
N SER A 50 10.54 -0.36 -6.05
CA SER A 50 11.75 -0.58 -6.84
C SER A 50 11.42 -0.60 -8.33
N SER A 51 10.42 0.18 -8.76
CA SER A 51 9.91 0.20 -10.13
C SER A 51 9.40 -1.16 -10.60
N HIS A 52 8.88 -1.98 -9.67
CA HIS A 52 8.45 -3.33 -9.99
C HIS A 52 7.10 -3.29 -10.74
N PRO A 53 7.00 -3.84 -11.97
CA PRO A 53 5.79 -3.72 -12.78
C PRO A 53 4.52 -4.21 -12.10
N ASN A 54 4.59 -5.33 -11.36
CA ASN A 54 3.43 -5.84 -10.62
C ASN A 54 2.94 -4.87 -9.54
N HIS A 55 3.85 -4.18 -8.86
CA HIS A 55 3.48 -3.23 -7.80
C HIS A 55 2.79 -2.00 -8.42
N ILE A 56 3.32 -1.51 -9.53
CA ILE A 56 2.74 -0.41 -10.31
C ILE A 56 1.35 -0.81 -10.84
N SER A 57 1.17 -2.04 -11.31
CA SER A 57 -0.15 -2.53 -11.73
C SER A 57 -1.16 -2.57 -10.59
N LEU A 58 -0.76 -2.97 -9.38
CA LEU A 58 -1.63 -2.97 -8.21
C LEU A 58 -2.07 -1.55 -7.85
N TYR A 59 -1.17 -0.57 -7.92
CA TYR A 59 -1.50 0.84 -7.72
C TYR A 59 -2.61 1.30 -8.68
N HIS A 60 -2.44 1.09 -9.99
CA HIS A 60 -3.43 1.51 -10.98
C HIS A 60 -4.75 0.74 -10.87
N GLY A 61 -4.69 -0.55 -10.58
CA GLY A 61 -5.90 -1.37 -10.37
C GLY A 61 -6.70 -0.92 -9.14
N ALA A 62 -6.03 -0.59 -8.04
CA ALA A 62 -6.67 -0.07 -6.83
C ALA A 62 -7.32 1.31 -7.06
N ARG A 63 -6.63 2.22 -7.75
CA ARG A 63 -7.22 3.52 -8.12
C ARG A 63 -8.45 3.35 -9.01
N LEU A 64 -8.37 2.50 -10.02
CA LEU A 64 -9.51 2.24 -10.92
C LEU A 64 -10.69 1.58 -10.20
N PHE A 65 -10.44 0.70 -9.24
CA PHE A 65 -11.47 0.14 -8.36
C PHE A 65 -12.24 1.24 -7.64
N LEU A 66 -11.54 2.18 -6.99
CA LEU A 66 -12.18 3.27 -6.26
C LEU A 66 -12.91 4.26 -7.18
N SER A 67 -12.32 4.64 -8.32
CA SER A 67 -13.01 5.48 -9.31
C SER A 67 -14.27 4.80 -9.87
N THR A 68 -14.29 3.46 -9.96
CA THR A 68 -15.47 2.70 -10.38
C THR A 68 -16.52 2.65 -9.28
N LEU A 69 -16.09 2.41 -8.03
CA LEU A 69 -16.95 2.43 -6.84
C LEU A 69 -17.67 3.76 -6.63
N MET A 70 -16.98 4.87 -6.93
CA MET A 70 -17.47 6.23 -6.74
C MET A 70 -18.13 6.85 -7.98
N ARG A 71 -18.21 6.11 -9.09
CA ARG A 71 -18.75 6.63 -10.36
C ARG A 71 -20.19 7.13 -10.19
N GLY A 72 -20.40 8.42 -10.45
CA GLY A 72 -21.72 9.06 -10.31
C GLY A 72 -22.17 9.31 -8.87
N LYS A 73 -21.26 9.18 -7.89
CA LYS A 73 -21.54 9.29 -6.44
C LYS A 73 -20.64 10.30 -5.74
N ALA A 74 -20.23 11.36 -6.44
CA ALA A 74 -19.28 12.36 -5.94
C ALA A 74 -19.73 13.11 -4.68
N GLU A 75 -21.03 13.12 -4.37
CA GLU A 75 -21.57 13.75 -3.16
C GLU A 75 -21.35 12.91 -1.89
N TRP A 76 -20.97 11.64 -2.04
CA TRP A 76 -20.68 10.76 -0.92
C TRP A 76 -19.16 10.68 -0.68
N PRO A 77 -18.72 10.58 0.59
CA PRO A 77 -17.33 10.22 0.86
C PRO A 77 -17.05 8.81 0.34
N CYS A 78 -15.81 8.59 -0.10
CA CYS A 78 -15.37 7.25 -0.47
C CYS A 78 -15.44 6.33 0.76
N PRO A 79 -16.07 5.15 0.68
CA PRO A 79 -16.16 4.24 1.82
C PRO A 79 -14.85 3.48 2.09
N VAL A 80 -13.82 3.65 1.25
CA VAL A 80 -12.55 2.93 1.36
C VAL A 80 -11.37 3.90 1.27
N ASP A 81 -10.52 3.90 2.28
CA ASP A 81 -9.25 4.62 2.25
C ASP A 81 -8.20 3.83 1.50
N LEU A 82 -7.57 4.45 0.50
CA LEU A 82 -6.44 3.87 -0.20
C LEU A 82 -5.13 4.39 0.38
N TYR A 83 -4.35 3.51 0.99
CA TYR A 83 -3.01 3.83 1.48
C TYR A 83 -1.94 3.22 0.58
N THR A 84 -0.96 4.03 0.19
CA THR A 84 0.16 3.59 -0.66
C THR A 84 1.48 3.60 0.10
N LEU A 85 2.26 2.53 -0.05
CA LEU A 85 3.61 2.45 0.47
C LEU A 85 4.54 3.35 -0.35
N THR A 86 5.12 4.35 0.31
CA THR A 86 5.98 5.36 -0.33
C THR A 86 7.26 4.73 -0.86
N SER A 87 7.56 4.98 -2.13
CA SER A 87 8.88 4.69 -2.71
C SER A 87 9.92 5.73 -2.29
N VAL A 88 11.04 5.26 -1.76
CA VAL A 88 12.19 6.11 -1.42
C VAL A 88 13.38 5.96 -2.37
N PRO A 89 14.23 6.98 -2.51
CA PRO A 89 15.50 6.89 -3.22
C PRO A 89 16.38 5.73 -2.72
N MET A 90 17.23 5.18 -3.60
CA MET A 90 18.07 4.01 -3.29
C MET A 90 18.98 4.23 -2.07
N ALA A 91 19.56 5.41 -1.91
CA ALA A 91 20.39 5.72 -0.74
C ALA A 91 19.60 5.59 0.57
N ARG A 92 18.38 6.17 0.62
CA ARG A 92 17.48 6.06 1.78
C ARG A 92 17.03 4.63 1.98
N LYS A 93 16.72 3.92 0.89
CA LYS A 93 16.27 2.52 0.89
C LYS A 93 17.22 1.60 1.65
N TYR A 94 18.53 1.80 1.51
CA TYR A 94 19.57 0.95 2.11
C TYR A 94 20.35 1.58 3.26
N SER A 95 19.93 2.76 3.74
CA SER A 95 20.57 3.40 4.90
C SER A 95 20.12 2.83 6.26
N GLY A 96 19.28 1.78 6.26
CA GLY A 96 18.88 1.05 7.45
C GLY A 96 18.28 1.95 8.53
N PHE A 97 18.81 1.85 9.76
CA PHE A 97 18.37 2.61 10.93
C PHE A 97 18.52 4.13 10.79
N LEU A 98 19.47 4.64 10.00
CA LEU A 98 19.70 6.08 9.89
C LEU A 98 18.50 6.80 9.25
N ASP A 99 17.80 6.12 8.32
CA ASP A 99 16.59 6.67 7.71
C ASP A 99 15.40 6.73 8.68
N VAL A 100 15.40 5.93 9.75
CA VAL A 100 14.36 5.95 10.78
C VAL A 100 14.32 7.32 11.44
N PHE A 101 15.47 7.81 11.89
CA PHE A 101 15.56 9.13 12.53
C PHE A 101 15.21 10.26 11.57
N ALA A 102 15.70 10.21 10.33
CA ALA A 102 15.37 11.22 9.32
C ALA A 102 13.87 11.22 8.98
N THR A 103 13.26 10.05 8.81
CA THR A 103 11.83 9.93 8.51
C THR A 103 10.97 10.37 9.68
N MET A 104 11.33 9.98 10.91
CA MET A 104 10.64 10.45 12.12
C MET A 104 10.74 11.96 12.27
N ALA A 105 11.91 12.56 12.04
CA ALA A 105 12.08 14.01 12.11
C ALA A 105 11.21 14.74 11.08
N VAL A 106 11.18 14.26 9.82
CA VAL A 106 10.31 14.81 8.77
C VAL A 106 8.83 14.62 9.12
N TRP A 107 8.45 13.47 9.67
CA TRP A 107 7.06 13.18 10.03
C TRP A 107 6.59 14.03 11.21
N VAL A 108 7.42 14.23 12.24
CA VAL A 108 7.13 15.13 13.37
C VAL A 108 7.08 16.59 12.93
N ALA A 109 7.95 17.02 12.02
CA ALA A 109 7.93 18.38 11.49
C ALA A 109 6.74 18.62 10.54
N GLY A 110 6.28 17.57 9.86
CA GLY A 110 5.19 17.60 8.89
C GLY A 110 3.84 17.14 9.43
N SER A 111 3.74 16.71 10.70
CA SER A 111 2.50 16.23 11.33
C SER A 111 1.57 17.41 11.56
N ARG A 112 0.91 17.84 10.49
CA ARG A 112 -0.24 18.72 10.58
C ARG A 112 -1.37 17.94 11.23
N GLN A 113 -2.08 18.61 12.13
CA GLN A 113 -3.27 18.12 12.82
C GLN A 113 -4.40 17.98 11.78
N GLY A 114 -4.30 16.94 10.95
CA GLY A 114 -5.29 16.58 9.94
C GLY A 114 -6.44 15.78 10.51
N ASP A 115 -7.33 15.34 9.63
CA ASP A 115 -8.45 14.49 9.99
C ASP A 115 -7.96 13.23 10.73
N LYS A 116 -8.50 12.99 11.93
CA LYS A 116 -8.14 11.84 12.76
C LYS A 116 -8.82 10.56 12.30
N THR A 117 -9.92 10.65 11.55
CA THR A 117 -10.60 9.46 11.04
C THR A 117 -9.90 8.91 9.81
N HIS A 118 -9.36 9.79 8.95
CA HIS A 118 -8.62 9.44 7.74
C HIS A 118 -7.24 10.11 7.73
N PRO A 119 -6.27 9.62 8.55
CA PRO A 119 -4.97 10.27 8.67
C PRO A 119 -4.23 10.25 7.33
N GLY A 120 -3.73 11.41 6.88
CA GLY A 120 -3.03 11.53 5.59
C GLY A 120 -1.73 10.71 5.47
N GLY A 121 -1.18 10.27 6.59
CA GLY A 121 -0.03 9.36 6.60
C GLY A 121 0.01 8.47 7.84
N LEU A 122 0.43 7.22 7.63
CA LEU A 122 0.59 6.22 8.67
C LEU A 122 2.05 5.77 8.72
N LEU A 123 2.62 5.66 9.92
CA LEU A 123 3.97 5.12 10.11
C LEU A 123 3.89 3.80 10.87
N PHE A 124 4.33 2.72 10.22
CA PHE A 124 4.46 1.42 10.85
C PHE A 124 5.93 1.10 11.10
N MET A 125 6.26 0.74 12.34
CA MET A 125 7.60 0.28 12.73
C MET A 125 7.54 -1.16 13.21
N ASN A 126 8.43 -1.99 12.67
CA ASN A 126 8.57 -3.37 13.12
C ASN A 126 9.20 -3.43 14.51
N GLN A 127 8.70 -4.36 15.34
CA GLN A 127 9.35 -4.70 16.59
C GLN A 127 10.74 -5.28 16.30
N LEU A 128 11.75 -4.66 16.90
CA LEU A 128 13.16 -4.98 16.64
C LEU A 128 13.65 -6.19 17.44
N LEU A 129 13.07 -6.40 18.62
CA LEU A 129 13.43 -7.45 19.58
C LEU A 129 12.21 -8.31 19.91
N GLY A 130 12.46 -9.55 20.32
CA GLY A 130 11.43 -10.54 20.65
C GLY A 130 11.19 -11.55 19.53
N GLU A 131 10.13 -12.36 19.66
CA GLU A 131 9.82 -13.43 18.70
C GLU A 131 8.90 -12.99 17.53
N GLN A 132 8.44 -11.74 17.56
CA GLN A 132 7.50 -11.17 16.60
C GLN A 132 8.14 -10.01 15.82
N GLY A 133 7.47 -9.51 14.78
CA GLY A 133 8.01 -8.39 13.98
C GLY A 133 9.23 -8.80 13.15
N LEU A 134 10.36 -8.11 13.36
CA LEU A 134 11.54 -8.23 12.52
C LEU A 134 12.16 -9.64 12.54
N PRO A 135 12.42 -10.31 13.70
CA PRO A 135 12.99 -11.64 13.73
C PRO A 135 12.09 -12.69 13.06
N ARG A 136 10.76 -12.54 13.20
CA ARG A 136 9.79 -13.41 12.52
C ARG A 136 9.78 -13.20 11.01
N ALA A 137 9.78 -11.94 10.55
CA ALA A 137 9.83 -11.63 9.13
C ALA A 137 11.13 -12.15 8.49
N TRP A 138 12.27 -11.97 9.16
CA TRP A 138 13.56 -12.52 8.75
C TRP A 138 13.54 -14.04 8.70
N GLY A 139 13.02 -14.69 9.75
CA GLY A 139 12.88 -16.13 9.83
C GLY A 139 12.01 -16.69 8.69
N ALA A 140 10.86 -16.06 8.42
CA ALA A 140 9.98 -16.46 7.34
C ALA A 140 10.69 -16.38 5.98
N MET A 141 11.31 -15.24 5.66
CA MET A 141 12.02 -15.08 4.38
C MET A 141 13.21 -16.04 4.23
N THR A 142 14.02 -16.19 5.28
CA THR A 142 15.27 -16.96 5.18
C THR A 142 15.08 -18.47 5.33
N ARG A 143 14.05 -18.92 6.07
CA ARG A 143 13.80 -20.33 6.35
C ARG A 143 12.69 -20.93 5.50
N ALA A 144 11.56 -20.24 5.34
CA ALA A 144 10.42 -20.74 4.58
C ALA A 144 10.56 -20.50 3.06
N HIS A 145 11.36 -19.50 2.65
CA HIS A 145 11.63 -19.22 1.23
C HIS A 145 13.08 -19.52 0.82
N LYS A 146 13.68 -20.55 1.44
CA LYS A 146 15.09 -20.95 1.22
C LYS A 146 15.51 -21.01 -0.24
N SER A 147 14.70 -21.62 -1.12
CA SER A 147 15.03 -21.76 -2.55
C SER A 147 15.11 -20.43 -3.31
N GLN A 148 14.50 -19.37 -2.77
CA GLN A 148 14.51 -18.03 -3.37
C GLN A 148 15.63 -17.15 -2.81
N MET A 149 16.29 -17.58 -1.72
CA MET A 149 17.32 -16.81 -1.01
C MET A 149 18.67 -16.85 -1.72
N VAL A 150 18.85 -15.92 -2.64
CA VAL A 150 20.13 -15.60 -3.29
C VAL A 150 20.84 -14.46 -2.56
N TRP A 151 22.16 -14.33 -2.72
CA TRP A 151 23.02 -13.45 -1.92
C TRP A 151 22.50 -12.01 -1.76
N PHE A 152 21.98 -11.39 -2.83
CA PHE A 152 21.49 -10.00 -2.76
C PHE A 152 20.20 -9.85 -1.94
N ARG A 153 19.43 -10.92 -1.72
CA ARG A 153 18.26 -10.87 -0.83
C ARG A 153 18.66 -10.74 0.63
N TYR A 154 19.79 -11.34 1.04
CA TYR A 154 20.31 -11.15 2.39
C TYR A 154 20.70 -9.69 2.63
N PHE A 155 21.33 -9.05 1.63
CA PHE A 155 21.63 -7.61 1.69
C PHE A 155 20.36 -6.76 1.81
N TRP A 156 19.32 -7.08 1.03
CA TRP A 156 18.04 -6.39 1.14
C TRP A 156 17.38 -6.59 2.51
N ILE A 157 17.33 -7.81 3.03
CA ILE A 157 16.76 -8.09 4.36
C ILE A 157 17.51 -7.33 5.46
N LEU A 158 18.85 -7.26 5.36
CA LEU A 158 19.70 -6.60 6.35
C LEU A 158 19.59 -5.08 6.33
N LEU A 159 19.59 -4.46 5.15
CA LEU A 159 19.80 -3.02 5.01
C LEU A 159 18.56 -2.24 4.56
N SER A 160 17.54 -2.94 4.05
CA SER A 160 16.32 -2.28 3.58
C SER A 160 15.58 -1.63 4.73
N ARG A 161 15.30 -0.32 4.61
CA ARG A 161 14.44 0.38 5.58
C ARG A 161 13.05 -0.24 5.69
N TYR A 162 12.53 -0.87 4.62
CA TYR A 162 11.18 -1.47 4.62
C TYR A 162 11.06 -2.67 5.55
N MET A 163 12.19 -3.27 5.95
CA MET A 163 12.22 -4.27 7.01
C MET A 163 11.99 -3.66 8.39
N LEU A 164 12.37 -2.40 8.59
CA LEU A 164 12.30 -1.72 9.87
C LEU A 164 11.04 -0.84 9.97
N MET A 165 10.71 -0.11 8.91
CA MET A 165 9.71 0.95 8.93
C MET A 165 9.09 1.16 7.56
N ASN A 166 7.76 1.30 7.54
CA ASN A 166 6.95 1.54 6.36
C ASN A 166 6.10 2.78 6.60
N ASP A 167 6.26 3.81 5.77
CA ASP A 167 5.37 4.95 5.74
C ASP A 167 4.35 4.80 4.61
N LEU A 168 3.08 4.86 4.98
CA LEU A 168 1.96 4.84 4.06
C LEU A 168 1.38 6.24 3.93
N LYS A 169 0.92 6.60 2.74
CA LYS A 169 0.22 7.87 2.48
C LYS A 169 -1.17 7.60 1.98
N LEU A 170 -2.13 8.39 2.45
CA LEU A 170 -3.49 8.37 1.91
C LEU A 170 -3.44 8.88 0.47
N GLU A 171 -4.01 8.12 -0.45
CA GLU A 171 -4.06 8.43 -1.88
C GLU A 171 -5.34 9.17 -2.21
N GLU A 172 -5.21 10.32 -2.86
CA GLU A 172 -6.36 11.06 -3.38
C GLU A 172 -6.85 10.41 -4.69
N VAL A 173 -8.01 9.77 -4.63
CA VAL A 173 -8.69 9.24 -5.81
C VAL A 173 -9.74 10.25 -6.27
N ALA A 174 -9.40 10.99 -7.32
CA ALA A 174 -10.33 11.85 -8.06
C ALA A 174 -11.29 11.03 -8.95
#